data_AF-D9XDV2-F1
#
_entry.id   AF-D9XDV2-F1
#
_cell.length_a   1.000
_cell.length_b   1.000
_cell.length_c   1.000
_cell.angle_alpha   90.00
_cell.angle_beta   90.00
_cell.angle_gamma   90.00
#
_symmetry.space_group_name_H-M   'P 1'
#
loop_
_entity.id
_entity.type
_entity.pdbx_description
1 polymer ?
#
loop_
_entity_poly.entity_id
_entity_poly.type
_entity_poly.pdbx_seq_one_letter_code
_entity_poly.pdbx_strand_id
1 'polypeptide(L)'
;MAVVASLAAAERPDRLGVVLVDGRGGPGAGGGPGDGLRVCTDVPHVTTYLTAHDPVRMREFAQSLSAELKRRAELLGRSDFAEWHAGRELSGRMVTQRTATARGGGAQAESAPGTAPGAAAGAGDLDSAPSSTMRLRPGAARRRTDAAPPLPRLVVVVDDLDGLVAPALGSTGRPAAGSVMRALEAVAREGDRLGVHLVAATGPCARTAETEPARRATLRVSLDAPVAGPDEPAPGRGRLDRADGRSTPFQGGRVTGRIPRTATLRPTVVPLEWHRMGDPPARRPVRELGNGPTDLALLASALERAAREVAAAKVPSLL
;
A
#
# COMPACT_ATOMS: atom_id res chain seq x y z
N MET A 1 -1.79 1.33 -12.61
CA MET A 1 -0.35 1.21 -12.30
C MET A 1 0.25 2.43 -11.60
N ALA A 2 0.27 3.61 -12.22
CA ALA A 2 0.89 4.81 -11.64
C ALA A 2 0.32 5.18 -10.25
N VAL A 3 -0.99 5.03 -10.06
CA VAL A 3 -1.64 5.22 -8.74
C VAL A 3 -1.09 4.27 -7.69
N VAL A 4 -0.95 2.98 -8.00
CA VAL A 4 -0.39 1.97 -7.08
C VAL A 4 1.05 2.31 -6.71
N ALA A 5 1.88 2.65 -7.70
CA ALA A 5 3.26 3.04 -7.47
C ALA A 5 3.38 4.31 -6.58
N SER A 6 2.53 5.31 -6.84
CA SER A 6 2.49 6.55 -6.05
C SER A 6 2.08 6.29 -4.59
N LEU A 7 1.02 5.49 -4.38
CA LEU A 7 0.58 5.09 -3.04
C LEU A 7 1.66 4.30 -2.30
N ALA A 8 2.31 3.36 -2.99
CA ALA A 8 3.38 2.54 -2.43
C ALA A 8 4.63 3.35 -2.07
N ALA A 9 4.92 4.42 -2.83
CA ALA A 9 6.01 5.34 -2.52
C ALA A 9 5.69 6.29 -1.35
N ALA A 10 4.41 6.58 -1.12
CA ALA A 10 3.96 7.53 -0.10
C ALA A 10 3.76 6.91 1.28
N GLU A 11 3.52 5.60 1.37
CA GLU A 11 3.13 4.94 2.62
C GLU A 11 3.89 3.63 2.82
N ARG A 12 4.03 3.18 4.07
CA ARG A 12 4.70 1.90 4.36
C ARG A 12 3.78 0.70 4.14
N PRO A 13 4.32 -0.48 3.78
CA PRO A 13 3.50 -1.67 3.52
C PRO A 13 2.79 -2.23 4.74
N ASP A 14 3.17 -1.86 5.97
CA ASP A 14 2.43 -2.23 7.19
C ASP A 14 1.24 -1.29 7.50
N ARG A 15 1.18 -0.13 6.83
CA ARG A 15 0.13 0.89 6.99
C ARG A 15 -0.84 0.95 5.82
N LEU A 16 -0.44 0.39 4.67
CA LEU A 16 -1.24 0.35 3.45
C LEU A 16 -1.20 -1.05 2.82
N GLY A 17 -2.37 -1.67 2.68
CA GLY A 17 -2.58 -2.84 1.84
C GLY A 17 -3.23 -2.46 0.52
N VAL A 18 -2.84 -3.14 -0.56
CA VAL A 18 -3.40 -2.96 -1.90
C VAL A 18 -3.94 -4.31 -2.40
N VAL A 19 -5.16 -4.27 -2.91
CA VAL A 19 -5.84 -5.40 -3.55
C VAL A 19 -6.04 -5.04 -5.01
N LEU A 20 -5.59 -5.91 -5.91
CA LEU A 20 -5.69 -5.72 -7.35
C LEU A 20 -6.78 -6.65 -7.90
N VAL A 21 -7.70 -6.11 -8.71
CA VAL A 21 -8.75 -6.87 -9.37
C VAL A 21 -8.74 -6.56 -10.86
N ASP A 22 -8.56 -7.57 -11.70
CA ASP A 22 -8.63 -7.46 -13.16
C ASP A 22 -9.97 -8.01 -13.66
N GLY A 23 -10.81 -7.14 -14.21
CA GLY A 23 -12.14 -7.46 -14.73
C GLY A 23 -12.15 -8.23 -16.06
N ARG A 24 -11.05 -8.25 -16.82
CA ARG A 24 -10.96 -8.91 -18.14
C ARG A 24 -10.14 -10.21 -18.08
N GLY A 25 -10.62 -11.18 -17.30
CA GLY A 25 -9.99 -12.51 -17.22
C GLY A 25 -10.18 -13.46 -18.41
N GLY A 26 -10.59 -13.02 -19.60
CA GLY A 26 -10.88 -13.93 -20.72
C GLY A 26 -9.74 -14.02 -21.75
N PRO A 27 -9.30 -15.22 -22.20
CA PRO A 27 -8.49 -15.31 -23.40
C PRO A 27 -9.32 -14.84 -24.59
N GLY A 28 -9.05 -13.63 -25.09
CA GLY A 28 -9.77 -13.04 -26.24
C GLY A 28 -10.25 -11.59 -26.09
N ALA A 29 -10.01 -10.91 -24.97
CA ALA A 29 -10.19 -9.46 -24.92
C ALA A 29 -9.02 -8.76 -25.65
N GLY A 30 -9.24 -8.40 -26.92
CA GLY A 30 -8.23 -7.86 -27.84
C GLY A 30 -7.67 -6.50 -27.44
N GLY A 31 -6.67 -6.49 -26.56
CA GLY A 31 -5.99 -5.27 -26.09
C GLY A 31 -4.50 -5.46 -25.84
N GLY A 32 -3.75 -6.03 -26.79
CA GLY A 32 -2.28 -6.06 -26.78
C GLY A 32 -1.61 -6.81 -25.62
N PRO A 33 -0.29 -7.12 -25.73
CA PRO A 33 0.46 -7.79 -24.68
C PRO A 33 0.89 -6.77 -23.60
N GLY A 34 -0.06 -6.28 -22.82
CA GLY A 34 0.23 -5.59 -21.56
C GLY A 34 -0.08 -6.56 -20.42
N ASP A 35 0.88 -6.82 -19.54
CA ASP A 35 0.70 -7.63 -18.31
C ASP A 35 -0.29 -7.00 -17.30
N GLY A 36 -1.20 -6.10 -17.72
CA GLY A 36 -2.28 -5.52 -16.92
C GLY A 36 -1.84 -5.03 -15.55
N LEU A 37 -2.67 -5.28 -14.52
CA LEU A 37 -2.31 -5.06 -13.12
C LEU A 37 -1.25 -6.05 -12.59
N ARG A 38 -0.96 -7.14 -13.30
CA ARG A 38 -0.06 -8.20 -12.82
C ARG A 38 1.35 -7.69 -12.55
N VAL A 39 1.87 -6.71 -13.30
CA VAL A 39 3.22 -6.18 -13.01
C VAL A 39 3.31 -5.40 -11.69
N CYS A 40 2.19 -5.08 -11.04
CA CYS A 40 2.19 -4.50 -9.71
C CYS A 40 2.30 -5.55 -8.59
N THR A 41 2.21 -6.86 -8.87
CA THR A 41 2.26 -7.89 -7.80
C THR A 41 3.59 -7.96 -7.06
N ASP A 42 4.66 -7.44 -7.66
CA ASP A 42 5.98 -7.37 -7.04
C ASP A 42 6.08 -6.25 -5.99
N VAL A 43 5.10 -5.34 -5.93
CA VAL A 43 5.06 -4.26 -4.93
C VAL A 43 4.65 -4.85 -3.58
N PRO A 44 5.42 -4.62 -2.49
CA PRO A 44 5.19 -5.29 -1.20
C PRO A 44 3.84 -4.96 -0.53
N HIS A 45 3.22 -3.82 -0.88
CA HIS A 45 1.88 -3.44 -0.44
C HIS A 45 0.78 -4.31 -1.04
N VAL A 46 1.02 -4.96 -2.19
CA VAL A 46 0.02 -5.77 -2.87
C VAL A 46 -0.10 -7.12 -2.16
N THR A 47 -1.25 -7.34 -1.52
CA THR A 47 -1.51 -8.56 -0.74
C THR A 47 -2.37 -9.56 -1.49
N THR A 48 -3.19 -9.09 -2.41
CA THR A 48 -4.14 -9.94 -3.15
C THR A 48 -4.24 -9.47 -4.60
N TYR A 49 -4.22 -10.44 -5.52
CA TYR A 49 -4.49 -10.23 -6.95
C TYR A 49 -5.58 -11.20 -7.39
N LEU A 50 -6.69 -10.65 -7.87
CA LEU A 50 -7.81 -11.40 -8.42
C LEU A 50 -7.95 -11.08 -9.92
N THR A 51 -8.10 -12.14 -10.69
CA THR A 51 -8.44 -12.06 -12.12
C THR A 51 -9.83 -12.65 -12.35
N ALA A 52 -10.68 -11.98 -13.12
CA ALA A 52 -12.07 -12.35 -13.36
C ALA A 52 -12.26 -13.54 -14.33
N HIS A 53 -11.56 -14.65 -14.07
CA HIS A 53 -11.65 -15.89 -14.86
C HIS A 53 -11.99 -17.12 -14.02
N ASP A 54 -11.64 -17.11 -12.71
CA ASP A 54 -11.88 -18.21 -11.79
C ASP A 54 -13.09 -17.89 -10.88
N PRO A 55 -14.26 -18.51 -11.11
CA PRO A 55 -15.47 -18.21 -10.34
C PRO A 55 -15.41 -18.66 -8.88
N VAL A 56 -14.52 -19.59 -8.50
CA VAL A 56 -14.35 -20.01 -7.11
C VAL A 56 -13.58 -18.94 -6.36
N ARG A 57 -12.41 -18.56 -6.88
CA ARG A 57 -11.59 -17.46 -6.31
C ARG A 57 -12.36 -16.14 -6.25
N MET A 58 -13.19 -15.84 -7.24
CA MET A 58 -14.03 -14.64 -7.23
C MET A 58 -15.06 -14.65 -6.08
N ARG A 59 -15.64 -15.80 -5.74
CA ARG A 59 -16.58 -15.92 -4.61
C ARG A 59 -15.85 -15.84 -3.27
N GLU A 60 -14.73 -16.55 -3.14
CA GLU A 60 -13.87 -16.51 -1.96
C GLU A 60 -13.42 -15.07 -1.68
N PHE A 61 -12.91 -14.38 -2.71
CA PHE A 61 -12.52 -12.98 -2.61
C PHE A 61 -13.68 -12.09 -2.13
N ALA A 62 -14.86 -12.22 -2.74
CA ALA A 62 -16.02 -11.42 -2.37
C ALA A 62 -16.46 -11.67 -0.92
N GLN A 63 -16.40 -12.92 -0.46
CA GLN A 63 -16.68 -13.31 0.92
C GLN A 63 -15.65 -12.73 1.88
N SER A 64 -14.35 -12.86 1.58
CA SER A 64 -13.26 -12.31 2.39
C SER A 64 -13.29 -10.80 2.47
N LEU A 65 -13.56 -10.09 1.35
CA LEU A 65 -13.70 -8.64 1.35
C LEU A 65 -14.91 -8.19 2.19
N SER A 66 -16.03 -8.90 2.10
CA SER A 66 -17.22 -8.61 2.92
C SER A 66 -16.96 -8.87 4.41
N ALA A 67 -16.26 -9.96 4.74
CA ALA A 67 -15.85 -10.29 6.10
C ALA A 67 -14.86 -9.26 6.65
N GLU A 68 -13.95 -8.76 5.81
CA GLU A 68 -13.03 -7.68 6.16
C GLU A 68 -13.81 -6.41 6.53
N LEU A 69 -14.73 -5.94 5.67
CA LEU A 69 -15.55 -4.77 5.96
C LEU A 69 -16.33 -4.92 7.28
N LYS A 70 -16.93 -6.10 7.51
CA LYS A 70 -17.61 -6.40 8.77
C LYS A 70 -16.68 -6.35 9.98
N ARG A 71 -15.49 -6.97 9.89
CA ARG A 71 -14.46 -6.93 10.94
C ARG A 71 -14.05 -5.50 11.26
N ARG A 72 -13.86 -4.66 10.23
CA ARG A 72 -13.52 -3.24 10.42
C ARG A 72 -14.66 -2.46 11.09
N ALA A 73 -15.91 -2.72 10.69
CA ALA A 73 -17.07 -2.09 11.29
C ALA A 73 -17.20 -2.43 12.79
N GLU A 74 -16.96 -3.69 13.15
CA GLU A 74 -16.94 -4.14 14.55
C GLU A 74 -15.79 -3.49 15.34
N LEU A 75 -14.61 -3.36 14.74
CA LEU A 75 -13.44 -2.76 15.39
C LEU A 75 -13.60 -1.24 15.59
N LEU A 76 -14.12 -0.53 14.60
CA LEU A 76 -14.29 0.93 14.64
C LEU A 76 -15.53 1.35 15.45
N GLY A 77 -16.52 0.47 15.58
CA GLY A 77 -17.71 0.71 16.40
C GLY A 77 -18.51 1.91 15.89
N ARG A 78 -18.51 3.03 16.61
CA ARG A 78 -19.21 4.27 16.23
C ARG A 78 -18.28 5.32 15.59
N SER A 79 -16.97 5.21 15.79
CA SER A 79 -15.99 6.11 15.18
C SER A 79 -15.80 5.77 13.70
N ASP A 80 -15.22 6.71 12.97
CA ASP A 80 -14.70 6.46 11.63
C ASP A 80 -13.20 6.15 11.66
N PHE A 81 -12.70 5.67 10.52
CA PHE A 81 -11.30 5.32 10.36
C PHE A 81 -10.35 6.51 10.55
N ALA A 82 -10.74 7.71 10.12
CA ALA A 82 -9.86 8.88 10.18
C ALA A 82 -9.63 9.31 11.63
N GLU A 83 -10.69 9.37 12.43
CA GLU A 83 -10.65 9.64 13.87
C GLU A 83 -9.82 8.58 14.60
N TRP A 84 -10.08 7.30 14.32
CA TRP A 84 -9.35 6.18 14.92
C TRP A 84 -7.85 6.23 14.60
N HIS A 85 -7.51 6.52 13.34
CA HIS A 85 -6.12 6.58 12.87
C HIS A 85 -5.38 7.80 13.45
N ALA A 86 -6.01 8.98 13.47
CA ALA A 86 -5.43 10.20 14.03
C ALA A 86 -5.15 10.06 15.54
N GLY A 87 -6.09 9.49 16.31
CA GLY A 87 -5.89 9.23 17.74
C GLY A 87 -4.71 8.31 18.03
N ARG A 88 -4.41 7.36 17.12
CA ARG A 88 -3.28 6.44 17.25
C ARG A 88 -1.94 7.07 16.90
N GLU A 89 -1.86 7.89 15.86
CA GLU A 89 -0.61 8.61 15.56
C GLU A 89 -0.19 9.54 16.70
N LEU A 90 -1.16 10.22 17.32
CA LEU A 90 -0.94 11.07 18.48
C LEU A 90 -0.48 10.25 19.70
N SER A 91 -1.14 9.13 19.99
CA SER A 91 -0.74 8.22 21.08
C SER A 91 0.66 7.62 20.87
N GLY A 92 0.99 7.20 19.64
CA GLY A 92 2.31 6.68 19.29
C GLY A 92 3.42 7.73 19.44
N ARG A 93 3.15 8.98 19.05
CA ARG A 93 4.07 10.13 19.27
C ARG A 93 4.27 10.42 20.76
N MET A 94 3.22 10.36 21.57
CA MET A 94 3.32 10.55 23.01
C MET A 94 4.13 9.44 23.72
N VAL A 95 3.97 8.18 23.29
CA VAL A 95 4.74 7.04 23.85
C VAL A 95 6.21 7.12 23.46
N THR A 96 6.53 7.50 22.22
CA THR A 96 7.92 7.69 21.77
C THR A 96 8.61 8.86 22.48
N GLN A 97 7.90 9.98 22.71
CA GLN A 97 8.42 11.11 23.48
C GLN A 97 8.69 10.73 24.95
N ARG A 98 7.79 9.97 25.59
CA ARG A 98 7.95 9.53 26.99
C ARG A 98 9.08 8.51 27.18
N THR A 99 9.34 7.67 26.18
CA THR A 99 10.48 6.74 26.20
C THR A 99 11.81 7.44 25.90
N ALA A 100 11.81 8.53 25.13
CA ALA A 100 12.98 9.38 24.94
C ALA A 100 13.32 10.19 26.20
N THR A 101 12.32 10.76 26.90
CA THR A 101 12.55 11.49 28.16
C THR A 101 12.99 10.58 29.31
N ALA A 102 12.51 9.33 29.36
CA ALA A 102 12.96 8.34 30.34
C ALA A 102 14.39 7.82 30.10
N ARG A 103 14.94 7.95 28.89
CA ARG A 103 16.33 7.56 28.56
C ARG A 103 17.35 8.69 28.70
N GLY A 104 16.91 9.93 29.00
CA GLY A 104 17.78 11.10 29.15
C GLY A 104 18.24 11.42 30.59
N GLY A 105 17.86 10.61 31.59
CA GLY A 105 18.13 10.88 33.01
C GLY A 105 19.24 10.02 33.61
N GLY A 106 20.46 10.07 33.07
CA GLY A 106 21.58 9.32 33.63
C GLY A 106 22.95 9.76 33.12
N ALA A 107 23.48 10.88 33.65
CA ALA A 107 24.90 11.19 33.59
C ALA A 107 25.32 12.07 34.78
N GLN A 108 26.46 11.69 35.39
CA GLN A 108 27.29 12.34 36.43
C GLN A 108 26.84 12.20 37.90
N ALA A 109 27.70 11.99 38.91
CA ALA A 109 29.09 11.53 39.03
C ALA A 109 29.38 11.29 40.55
N GLU A 110 30.22 10.28 40.82
CA GLU A 110 31.22 10.06 41.88
C GLU A 110 31.11 10.57 43.34
N SER A 111 31.63 9.69 44.23
CA SER A 111 32.40 9.88 45.48
C SER A 111 31.73 9.60 46.86
N ALA A 112 32.40 8.70 47.61
CA ALA A 112 32.17 8.22 49.00
C ALA A 112 32.50 9.32 50.06
N PRO A 113 32.43 9.15 51.42
CA PRO A 113 32.60 7.93 52.26
C PRO A 113 31.80 7.82 53.60
N GLY A 114 31.98 6.70 54.32
CA GLY A 114 32.30 6.71 55.77
C GLY A 114 31.20 6.61 56.86
N THR A 115 31.35 5.59 57.72
CA THR A 115 31.16 5.57 59.20
C THR A 115 29.75 5.63 59.82
N ALA A 116 29.40 4.56 60.58
CA ALA A 116 28.41 4.53 61.67
C ALA A 116 29.07 5.01 63.00
N PRO A 117 28.43 5.00 64.22
CA PRO A 117 27.07 4.58 64.63
C PRO A 117 26.39 5.47 65.71
N GLY A 118 25.20 5.06 66.20
CA GLY A 118 24.60 5.53 67.47
C GLY A 118 23.07 5.48 67.44
N ALA A 119 22.37 4.41 67.86
CA ALA A 119 22.17 3.86 69.20
C ALA A 119 20.96 4.44 69.95
N ALA A 120 20.15 3.50 70.48
CA ALA A 120 19.12 3.59 71.53
C ALA A 120 17.75 4.20 71.12
N ALA A 121 16.59 3.67 71.51
CA ALA A 121 16.22 2.54 72.38
C ALA A 121 14.77 2.13 72.03
N GLY A 122 14.46 0.83 72.08
CA GLY A 122 13.52 0.29 73.08
C GLY A 122 12.08 0.23 72.54
N ALA A 123 11.25 -0.78 72.75
CA ALA A 123 11.29 -1.95 73.61
C ALA A 123 10.14 -2.90 73.18
N GLY A 124 10.29 -4.19 73.48
CA GLY A 124 9.22 -5.19 73.57
C GLY A 124 8.65 -5.69 72.23
N ASP A 125 8.12 -6.90 72.10
CA ASP A 125 7.99 -8.02 73.01
C ASP A 125 7.43 -9.20 72.16
N LEU A 126 7.82 -10.42 72.51
CA LEU A 126 7.20 -11.72 72.20
C LEU A 126 7.19 -12.31 70.78
N ASP A 127 7.70 -13.55 70.77
CA ASP A 127 7.63 -14.61 69.78
C ASP A 127 6.20 -14.98 69.34
N SER A 128 5.99 -15.11 68.03
CA SER A 128 4.98 -15.99 67.41
C SER A 128 5.22 -16.12 65.91
N ALA A 129 5.61 -17.32 65.46
CA ALA A 129 5.30 -17.79 64.11
C ALA A 129 3.90 -18.44 64.12
N PRO A 130 3.18 -18.69 62.99
CA PRO A 130 3.51 -18.50 61.57
C PRO A 130 2.35 -17.84 60.76
N SER A 131 2.60 -17.45 59.50
CA SER A 131 1.63 -17.67 58.38
C SER A 131 2.09 -17.07 57.06
N SER A 132 2.14 -17.95 56.07
CA SER A 132 2.23 -17.66 54.65
C SER A 132 1.04 -16.80 54.20
N THR A 133 1.28 -15.51 53.96
CA THR A 133 0.48 -14.76 52.99
C THR A 133 1.44 -14.18 51.97
N MET A 134 1.62 -14.95 50.90
CA MET A 134 2.15 -14.44 49.65
C MET A 134 1.26 -13.28 49.23
N ARG A 135 1.67 -12.05 49.54
CA ARG A 135 1.04 -10.85 48.99
C ARG A 135 1.28 -10.91 47.49
N LEU A 136 0.31 -11.45 46.77
CA LEU A 136 0.11 -11.19 45.36
C LEU A 136 -0.09 -9.67 45.25
N ARG A 137 1.02 -8.94 45.08
CA ARG A 137 0.98 -7.68 44.35
C ARG A 137 0.20 -8.01 43.08
N PRO A 138 -0.91 -7.33 42.77
CA PRO A 138 -1.50 -7.43 41.44
C PRO A 138 -0.36 -7.08 40.50
N GLY A 139 0.14 -8.08 39.79
CA GLY A 139 1.31 -7.91 38.96
C GLY A 139 1.10 -6.70 38.08
N ALA A 140 2.12 -5.86 37.99
CA ALA A 140 2.34 -4.90 36.90
C ALA A 140 2.48 -5.60 35.52
N ALA A 141 1.80 -6.75 35.36
CA ALA A 141 1.65 -7.58 34.18
C ALA A 141 0.25 -7.43 33.56
N ARG A 142 -0.64 -6.60 34.12
CA ARG A 142 -1.84 -6.13 33.42
C ARG A 142 -1.55 -4.78 32.77
N ARG A 143 -1.52 -4.79 31.43
CA ARG A 143 -1.20 -3.67 30.51
C ARG A 143 0.28 -3.47 30.17
N ARG A 144 0.95 -4.51 29.63
CA ARG A 144 1.35 -4.29 28.22
C ARG A 144 0.03 -4.14 27.51
N THR A 145 -0.39 -2.90 27.26
CA THR A 145 -1.54 -2.62 26.41
C THR A 145 -1.35 -3.47 25.19
N ASP A 146 -2.13 -4.55 25.07
CA ASP A 146 -2.13 -5.37 23.88
C ASP A 146 -2.43 -4.39 22.77
N ALA A 147 -1.42 -4.10 21.95
CA ALA A 147 -1.52 -3.03 20.98
C ALA A 147 -2.62 -3.48 20.04
N ALA A 148 -3.80 -2.85 20.14
CA ALA A 148 -4.95 -3.25 19.35
C ALA A 148 -4.51 -3.41 17.89
N PRO A 149 -4.95 -4.48 17.20
CA PRO A 149 -4.35 -4.91 15.94
C PRO A 149 -4.23 -3.73 14.97
N PRO A 150 -3.10 -3.60 14.25
CA PRO A 150 -2.93 -2.53 13.28
C PRO A 150 -4.06 -2.62 12.25
N LEU A 151 -4.71 -1.49 11.98
CA LEU A 151 -5.74 -1.39 10.95
C LEU A 151 -5.17 -0.59 9.78
N PRO A 152 -4.44 -1.22 8.85
CA PRO A 152 -3.89 -0.54 7.68
C PRO A 152 -5.02 -0.02 6.79
N ARG A 153 -4.76 1.09 6.10
CA ARG A 153 -5.60 1.52 4.98
C ARG A 153 -5.62 0.41 3.93
N LEU A 154 -6.79 0.11 3.38
CA LEU A 154 -6.92 -0.87 2.29
C LEU A 154 -7.34 -0.11 1.03
N VAL A 155 -6.66 -0.35 -0.09
CA VAL A 155 -7.05 0.21 -1.39
C VAL A 155 -7.35 -0.94 -2.34
N VAL A 156 -8.59 -1.01 -2.79
CA VAL A 156 -9.02 -1.95 -3.83
C VAL A 156 -8.93 -1.25 -5.18
N VAL A 157 -8.01 -1.71 -6.02
CA VAL A 157 -7.81 -1.21 -7.38
C VAL A 157 -8.42 -2.20 -8.36
N VAL A 158 -9.44 -1.75 -9.08
CA VAL A 158 -10.16 -2.54 -10.07
C VAL A 158 -9.85 -2.01 -11.45
N ASP A 159 -9.27 -2.85 -12.31
CA ASP A 159 -9.13 -2.57 -13.74
C ASP A 159 -10.28 -3.21 -14.50
N ASP A 160 -10.67 -2.59 -15.61
CA ASP A 160 -11.79 -3.01 -16.46
C ASP A 160 -13.08 -3.36 -15.68
N LEU A 161 -13.57 -2.44 -14.83
CA LEU A 161 -14.81 -2.63 -14.05
C LEU A 161 -16.01 -3.00 -14.94
N ASP A 162 -16.06 -2.49 -16.16
CA ASP A 162 -17.05 -2.86 -17.19
C ASP A 162 -17.07 -4.36 -17.48
N GLY A 163 -15.92 -5.04 -17.41
CA GLY A 163 -15.82 -6.50 -17.57
C GLY A 163 -16.47 -7.30 -16.43
N LEU A 164 -16.72 -6.68 -15.28
CA LEU A 164 -17.49 -7.27 -14.18
C LEU A 164 -18.99 -6.99 -14.28
N VAL A 165 -19.38 -5.99 -15.08
CA VAL A 165 -20.77 -5.56 -15.29
C VAL A 165 -21.37 -6.19 -16.56
N ALA A 166 -20.56 -6.39 -17.61
CA ALA A 166 -20.95 -6.92 -18.90
C ALA A 166 -20.15 -8.21 -19.25
N PRO A 167 -20.82 -9.31 -19.69
CA PRO A 167 -22.27 -9.47 -19.84
C PRO A 167 -23.01 -9.45 -18.49
N ALA A 168 -24.34 -9.32 -18.55
CA ALA A 168 -25.16 -9.15 -17.34
C ALA A 168 -24.94 -10.25 -16.30
N LEU A 169 -25.06 -9.83 -15.04
CA LEU A 169 -25.06 -10.66 -13.85
C LEU A 169 -25.95 -11.90 -14.07
N GLY A 170 -25.37 -13.10 -13.90
CA GLY A 170 -26.11 -14.36 -14.08
C GLY A 170 -26.01 -15.00 -15.47
N SER A 171 -25.26 -14.41 -16.41
CA SER A 171 -24.88 -15.14 -17.63
C SER A 171 -24.08 -16.40 -17.30
N THR A 172 -24.39 -17.52 -17.98
CA THR A 172 -23.76 -18.83 -17.74
C THR A 172 -22.24 -18.83 -17.96
N GLY A 173 -21.71 -17.83 -18.67
CA GLY A 173 -20.27 -17.65 -18.90
C GLY A 173 -19.50 -16.96 -17.77
N ARG A 174 -20.14 -16.29 -16.80
CA ARG A 174 -19.46 -15.60 -15.67
C ARG A 174 -20.29 -15.60 -14.36
N PRO A 175 -20.50 -16.77 -13.73
CA PRO A 175 -21.43 -16.92 -12.60
C PRO A 175 -20.99 -16.26 -11.27
N ALA A 176 -19.80 -15.67 -11.19
CA ALA A 176 -19.26 -15.08 -9.95
C ALA A 176 -19.00 -13.56 -9.99
N ALA A 177 -19.12 -12.91 -11.15
CA ALA A 177 -18.90 -11.46 -11.28
C ALA A 177 -19.83 -10.65 -10.36
N GLY A 178 -21.06 -11.14 -10.14
CA GLY A 178 -22.02 -10.49 -9.24
C GLY A 178 -21.69 -10.53 -7.76
N SER A 179 -20.95 -11.53 -7.29
CA SER A 179 -20.49 -11.54 -5.90
C SER A 179 -19.42 -10.46 -5.70
N VAL A 180 -18.48 -10.36 -6.65
CA VAL A 180 -17.44 -9.33 -6.64
C VAL A 180 -18.05 -7.94 -6.72
N MET A 181 -18.96 -7.69 -7.67
CA MET A 181 -19.64 -6.40 -7.80
C MET A 181 -20.38 -6.01 -6.53
N ARG A 182 -21.14 -6.92 -5.88
CA ARG A 182 -21.82 -6.62 -4.62
C ARG A 182 -20.85 -6.23 -3.49
N ALA A 183 -19.70 -6.91 -3.41
CA ALA A 183 -18.67 -6.56 -2.43
C ALA A 183 -18.05 -5.18 -2.73
N LEU A 184 -17.77 -4.86 -4.01
CA LEU A 184 -17.28 -3.54 -4.43
C LEU A 184 -18.29 -2.43 -4.17
N GLU A 185 -19.58 -2.67 -4.36
CA GLU A 185 -20.62 -1.72 -3.99
C GLU A 185 -20.69 -1.48 -2.48
N ALA A 186 -20.47 -2.51 -1.66
CA ALA A 186 -20.36 -2.34 -0.21
C ALA A 186 -19.15 -1.45 0.16
N VAL A 187 -17.99 -1.65 -0.49
CA VAL A 187 -16.83 -0.74 -0.35
C VAL A 187 -17.19 0.68 -0.76
N ALA A 188 -17.90 0.89 -1.88
CA ALA A 188 -18.30 2.22 -2.31
C ALA A 188 -19.26 2.90 -1.31
N ARG A 189 -20.11 2.13 -0.63
CA ARG A 189 -21.09 2.65 0.34
C ARG A 189 -20.47 3.00 1.69
N GLU A 190 -19.61 2.13 2.21
CA GLU A 190 -19.15 2.18 3.62
C GLU A 190 -17.64 2.35 3.76
N GLY A 191 -16.89 2.18 2.68
CA GLY A 191 -15.44 2.06 2.70
C GLY A 191 -14.72 3.27 3.29
N ASP A 192 -15.20 4.49 3.05
CA ASP A 192 -14.61 5.71 3.61
C ASP A 192 -14.54 5.66 5.14
N ARG A 193 -15.67 5.33 5.77
CA ARG A 193 -15.76 5.15 7.23
C ARG A 193 -14.87 4.01 7.73
N LEU A 194 -14.65 2.97 6.91
CA LEU A 194 -13.90 1.77 7.28
C LEU A 194 -12.41 1.80 6.88
N GLY A 195 -11.94 2.90 6.26
CA GLY A 195 -10.57 3.00 5.75
C GLY A 195 -10.28 2.04 4.59
N VAL A 196 -11.30 1.70 3.81
CA VAL A 196 -11.23 0.90 2.58
C VAL A 196 -11.60 1.79 1.40
N HIS A 197 -10.65 2.07 0.52
CA HIS A 197 -10.84 2.96 -0.62
C HIS A 197 -10.93 2.16 -1.92
N LEU A 198 -11.77 2.63 -2.84
CA LEU A 198 -11.97 2.01 -4.15
C LEU A 198 -11.41 2.92 -5.25
N VAL A 199 -10.56 2.36 -6.11
CA VAL A 199 -10.09 3.00 -7.34
C VAL A 199 -10.49 2.07 -8.48
N ALA A 200 -11.34 2.54 -9.39
CA ALA A 200 -11.83 1.73 -10.50
C ALA A 200 -11.53 2.39 -11.84
N ALA A 201 -10.99 1.63 -12.78
CA ALA A 201 -10.88 1.99 -14.18
C ALA A 201 -11.98 1.28 -14.98
N THR A 202 -12.49 1.94 -16.01
CA THR A 202 -13.53 1.37 -16.88
C THR A 202 -13.47 2.00 -18.27
N GLY A 203 -13.78 1.20 -19.29
CA GLY A 203 -14.06 1.71 -20.63
C GLY A 203 -15.46 2.34 -20.74
N PRO A 204 -15.81 2.91 -21.91
CA PRO A 204 -17.15 3.41 -22.17
C PRO A 204 -18.21 2.31 -22.04
N CYS A 205 -18.98 2.33 -20.95
CA CYS A 205 -20.06 1.38 -20.69
C CYS A 205 -21.19 2.04 -19.89
N ALA A 206 -22.39 2.14 -20.49
CA ALA A 206 -23.54 2.77 -19.84
C ALA A 206 -23.92 2.09 -18.52
N ARG A 207 -23.84 0.75 -18.48
CA ARG A 207 -24.17 -0.02 -17.27
C ARG A 207 -23.21 0.22 -16.12
N THR A 208 -21.94 0.53 -16.40
CA THR A 208 -20.97 0.88 -15.34
C THR A 208 -21.37 2.19 -14.67
N ALA A 209 -21.92 3.16 -15.41
CA ALA A 209 -22.38 4.44 -14.86
C ALA A 209 -23.53 4.28 -13.85
N GLU A 210 -24.29 3.19 -13.94
CA GLU A 210 -25.39 2.84 -13.04
C GLU A 210 -24.94 2.05 -11.79
N THR A 211 -23.64 1.87 -11.56
CA THR A 211 -23.13 1.15 -10.37
C THR A 211 -22.83 2.10 -9.22
N GLU A 212 -22.85 1.61 -7.97
CA GLU A 212 -22.48 2.43 -6.81
C GLU A 212 -21.05 3.00 -6.86
N PRO A 213 -20.01 2.25 -7.28
CA PRO A 213 -18.68 2.82 -7.49
C PRO A 213 -18.70 4.06 -8.40
N ALA A 214 -19.45 4.01 -9.51
CA ALA A 214 -19.56 5.14 -10.41
C ALA A 214 -20.38 6.30 -9.83
N ARG A 215 -21.49 6.03 -9.13
CA ARG A 215 -22.33 7.09 -8.53
C ARG A 215 -21.64 7.82 -7.38
N ARG A 216 -20.87 7.10 -6.56
CA ARG A 216 -20.23 7.65 -5.33
C ARG A 216 -18.83 8.20 -5.54
N ALA A 217 -18.26 8.07 -6.74
CA ALA A 217 -16.93 8.60 -7.05
C ALA A 217 -16.88 10.12 -6.83
N THR A 218 -16.09 10.55 -5.85
CA THR A 218 -15.84 11.98 -5.53
C THR A 218 -14.72 12.59 -6.37
N LEU A 219 -13.91 11.74 -7.01
CA LEU A 219 -12.83 12.10 -7.90
C LEU A 219 -12.95 11.25 -9.17
N ARG A 220 -13.01 11.90 -10.33
CA ARG A 220 -13.11 11.23 -11.63
C ARG A 220 -11.91 11.61 -12.48
N VAL A 221 -11.32 10.60 -13.11
CA VAL A 221 -10.21 10.78 -14.05
C VAL A 221 -10.71 10.37 -15.43
N SER A 222 -10.76 11.33 -16.35
CA SER A 222 -11.09 11.09 -17.74
C SER A 222 -9.82 11.21 -18.57
N LEU A 223 -9.39 10.12 -19.20
CA LEU A 223 -8.25 10.12 -20.09
C LEU A 223 -8.70 10.46 -21.51
N ASP A 224 -7.91 11.27 -22.20
CA ASP A 224 -8.15 11.57 -23.61
C ASP A 224 -7.92 10.28 -24.43
N ALA A 225 -8.79 10.04 -25.40
CA ALA A 225 -8.57 8.93 -26.33
C ALA A 225 -7.27 9.18 -27.11
N PRO A 226 -6.33 8.23 -27.16
CA PRO A 226 -5.14 8.38 -27.98
C PRO A 226 -5.57 8.44 -29.45
N VAL A 227 -5.27 9.55 -30.11
CA VAL A 227 -5.37 9.70 -31.57
C VAL A 227 -3.99 9.32 -32.17
N ALA A 228 -3.86 9.16 -33.50
CA ALA A 228 -2.60 8.75 -34.15
C ALA A 228 -2.05 9.80 -35.13
N GLY A 229 -0.82 10.30 -34.87
CA GLY A 229 -0.25 11.51 -35.49
C GLY A 229 0.75 12.31 -34.59
N PRO A 230 1.40 13.37 -35.15
CA PRO A 230 2.57 14.01 -34.55
C PRO A 230 2.32 15.11 -33.50
N ASP A 231 1.16 15.79 -33.50
CA ASP A 231 0.82 16.94 -32.62
C ASP A 231 -0.16 16.55 -31.47
N GLU A 232 -0.08 15.31 -31.02
CA GLU A 232 -1.22 14.63 -30.40
C GLU A 232 -1.15 14.47 -28.87
N PRO A 233 -2.29 14.24 -28.19
CA PRO A 233 -2.29 13.93 -26.77
C PRO A 233 -1.49 12.64 -26.53
N ALA A 234 -0.27 12.81 -26.01
CA ALA A 234 0.54 11.70 -25.56
C ALA A 234 -0.27 10.84 -24.57
N PRO A 235 -0.14 9.51 -24.61
CA PRO A 235 -0.80 8.62 -23.65
C PRO A 235 -0.67 9.15 -22.21
N GLY A 236 -1.80 9.17 -21.50
CA GLY A 236 -1.87 9.68 -20.13
C GLY A 236 -2.32 11.14 -20.00
N ARG A 237 -2.52 11.89 -21.09
CA ARG A 237 -3.23 13.17 -21.00
C ARG A 237 -4.69 12.96 -20.60
N GLY A 238 -5.22 13.85 -19.78
CA GLY A 238 -6.63 13.81 -19.40
C GLY A 238 -7.04 14.96 -18.47
N ARG A 239 -8.18 14.77 -17.82
CA ARG A 239 -8.77 15.69 -16.86
C ARG A 239 -9.10 15.01 -15.54
N LEU A 240 -8.94 15.75 -14.46
CA LEU A 240 -9.31 15.38 -13.11
C LEU A 240 -10.50 16.23 -12.67
N ASP A 241 -11.66 15.59 -12.50
CA ASP A 241 -12.89 16.24 -12.06
C ASP A 241 -13.18 15.89 -10.61
N ARG A 242 -13.45 16.92 -9.80
CA ARG A 242 -13.75 16.81 -8.38
C ARG A 242 -15.25 16.99 -8.13
N ALA A 243 -15.74 16.47 -7.00
CA ALA A 243 -17.13 16.61 -6.58
C ALA A 243 -17.61 18.08 -6.45
N ASP A 244 -16.68 19.03 -6.26
CA ASP A 244 -16.96 20.46 -6.21
C ASP A 244 -17.07 21.14 -7.60
N GLY A 245 -17.02 20.34 -8.68
CA GLY A 245 -17.12 20.80 -10.07
C GLY A 245 -15.80 21.32 -10.65
N ARG A 246 -14.71 21.39 -9.87
CA ARG A 246 -13.41 21.79 -10.41
C ARG A 246 -12.86 20.71 -11.33
N SER A 247 -12.43 21.12 -12.52
CA SER A 247 -11.76 20.29 -13.51
C SER A 247 -10.32 20.78 -13.71
N THR A 248 -9.34 19.88 -13.61
CA THR A 248 -7.92 20.20 -13.80
C THR A 248 -7.31 19.32 -14.88
N PRO A 249 -6.77 19.88 -15.98
CA PRO A 249 -6.05 19.09 -16.96
C PRO A 249 -4.75 18.55 -16.35
N PHE A 250 -4.36 17.34 -16.73
CA PHE A 250 -3.13 16.73 -16.24
C PHE A 250 -2.48 15.83 -17.29
N GLN A 251 -1.21 15.51 -17.06
CA GLN A 251 -0.47 14.49 -17.78
C GLN A 251 -0.08 13.40 -16.77
N GLY A 252 -0.61 12.20 -16.96
CA GLY A 252 -0.27 11.03 -16.16
C GLY A 252 1.18 10.63 -16.35
N GLY A 253 1.84 10.29 -15.24
CA GLY A 253 3.19 9.74 -15.26
C GLY A 253 3.19 8.32 -15.84
N ARG A 254 4.15 8.03 -16.71
CA ARG A 254 4.40 6.66 -17.18
C ARG A 254 5.20 5.91 -16.13
N VAL A 255 4.62 4.82 -15.64
CA VAL A 255 5.31 3.79 -14.86
C VAL A 255 5.38 2.56 -15.75
N THR A 256 6.40 1.72 -15.59
CA THR A 256 6.89 0.66 -16.50
C THR A 256 7.87 1.15 -17.57
N GLY A 257 8.40 2.36 -17.43
CA GLY A 257 9.53 2.82 -18.24
C GLY A 257 10.73 1.90 -18.00
N ARG A 258 11.32 1.37 -19.07
CA ARG A 258 12.58 0.64 -18.96
C ARG A 258 13.69 1.66 -18.88
N ILE A 259 14.54 1.56 -17.86
CA ILE A 259 15.79 2.32 -17.90
C ILE A 259 16.55 1.82 -19.11
N PRO A 260 16.80 2.68 -20.11
CA PRO A 260 17.61 2.27 -21.23
C PRO A 260 18.94 1.84 -20.64
N ARG A 261 19.35 0.60 -20.90
CA ARG A 261 20.76 0.24 -20.75
C ARG A 261 21.55 0.87 -21.91
N THR A 262 21.31 2.14 -22.20
CA THR A 262 22.28 2.97 -22.91
C THR A 262 23.44 3.04 -21.97
N ALA A 263 24.44 2.24 -22.31
CA ALA A 263 25.68 2.16 -21.61
C ALA A 263 26.10 3.56 -21.17
N THR A 264 26.26 3.76 -19.86
CA THR A 264 27.29 4.66 -19.36
C THR A 264 28.61 4.12 -19.89
N LEU A 265 28.86 4.27 -21.20
CA LEU A 265 30.21 4.12 -21.70
C LEU A 265 30.94 5.31 -21.10
N ARG A 266 31.98 4.98 -20.34
CA ARG A 266 33.02 5.96 -20.05
C ARG A 266 33.42 6.58 -21.39
N PRO A 267 33.71 7.90 -21.44
CA PRO A 267 34.25 8.52 -22.63
C PRO A 267 35.40 7.67 -23.18
N THR A 268 35.28 7.18 -24.41
CA THR A 268 36.36 6.45 -25.06
C THR A 268 37.28 7.48 -25.69
N VAL A 269 38.52 7.54 -25.21
CA VAL A 269 39.56 8.34 -25.85
C VAL A 269 40.31 7.42 -26.81
N VAL A 270 40.35 7.79 -28.09
CA VAL A 270 41.13 7.09 -29.11
C VAL A 270 42.22 8.07 -29.58
N PRO A 271 43.51 7.67 -29.58
CA PRO A 271 44.57 8.54 -30.10
C PRO A 271 44.33 8.84 -31.59
N LEU A 272 44.46 10.12 -31.96
CA LEU A 272 44.35 10.57 -33.34
C LEU A 272 45.75 10.66 -33.94
N GLU A 273 46.08 9.71 -34.81
CA GLU A 273 47.35 9.71 -35.55
C GLU A 273 47.22 10.51 -36.85
N TRP A 274 48.27 11.23 -37.24
CA TRP A 274 48.26 12.10 -38.43
C TRP A 274 47.86 11.37 -39.72
N HIS A 275 48.23 10.09 -39.86
CA HIS A 275 47.90 9.27 -41.02
C HIS A 275 46.43 8.83 -41.09
N ARG A 276 45.65 9.04 -40.02
CA ARG A 276 44.20 8.74 -39.95
C ARG A 276 43.35 10.00 -39.91
N MET A 277 43.96 11.16 -40.13
CA MET A 277 43.23 12.41 -40.12
C MET A 277 42.31 12.47 -41.35
N GLY A 278 41.00 12.59 -41.09
CA GLY A 278 39.96 12.55 -42.14
C GLY A 278 39.17 11.24 -42.19
N ASP A 279 39.63 10.19 -41.50
CA ASP A 279 38.83 8.97 -41.33
C ASP A 279 37.57 9.28 -40.51
N PRO A 280 36.43 8.62 -40.80
CA PRO A 280 35.24 8.74 -39.97
C PRO A 280 35.55 8.26 -38.54
N PRO A 281 34.93 8.87 -37.51
CA PRO A 281 35.11 8.44 -36.13
C PRO A 281 34.86 6.94 -35.99
N ALA A 282 35.71 6.26 -35.22
CA ALA A 282 35.53 4.84 -34.93
C ALA A 282 34.09 4.60 -34.42
N ARG A 283 33.32 3.79 -35.15
CA ARG A 283 31.93 3.52 -34.80
C ARG A 283 31.88 2.85 -33.43
N ARG A 284 31.13 3.45 -32.52
CA ARG A 284 30.90 2.92 -31.18
C ARG A 284 30.22 1.55 -31.30
N PRO A 285 30.81 0.44 -30.81
CA PRO A 285 30.08 -0.81 -30.69
C PRO A 285 29.00 -0.58 -29.62
N VAL A 286 27.75 -0.50 -30.06
CA VAL A 286 26.61 -0.44 -29.13
C VAL A 286 26.50 -1.84 -28.54
N ARG A 287 26.87 -1.99 -27.28
CA ARG A 287 26.57 -3.22 -26.56
C ARG A 287 25.04 -3.27 -26.45
N GLU A 288 24.40 -4.21 -27.15
CA GLU A 288 23.00 -4.54 -26.93
C GLU A 288 22.87 -5.17 -25.54
N LEU A 289 22.98 -4.33 -24.52
CA LEU A 289 22.52 -4.68 -23.20
C LEU A 289 21.02 -4.84 -23.35
N GLY A 290 20.55 -6.10 -23.27
CA GLY A 290 19.13 -6.41 -23.31
C GLY A 290 18.34 -5.53 -22.34
N ASN A 291 17.02 -5.53 -22.43
CA ASN A 291 16.18 -4.62 -21.66
C ASN A 291 16.52 -4.61 -20.15
N GLY A 292 16.84 -3.42 -19.62
CA GLY A 292 17.03 -3.20 -18.18
C GLY A 292 15.74 -3.42 -17.38
N PRO A 293 15.84 -3.47 -16.04
CA PRO A 293 14.65 -3.52 -15.20
C PRO A 293 13.76 -2.30 -15.47
N THR A 294 12.46 -2.47 -15.26
CA THR A 294 11.53 -1.35 -15.27
C THR A 294 11.75 -0.49 -14.02
N ASP A 295 11.43 0.80 -14.13
CA ASP A 295 11.26 1.72 -13.00
C ASP A 295 10.42 1.10 -11.85
N LEU A 296 9.35 0.38 -12.17
CA LEU A 296 8.49 -0.30 -11.20
C LEU A 296 9.20 -1.45 -10.50
N ALA A 297 9.98 -2.26 -11.22
CA ALA A 297 10.76 -3.33 -10.62
C ALA A 297 11.86 -2.78 -9.68
N LEU A 298 12.47 -1.65 -10.05
CA LEU A 298 13.43 -0.95 -9.18
C LEU A 298 12.76 -0.37 -7.94
N LEU A 299 11.58 0.24 -8.11
CA LEU A 299 10.76 0.73 -6.99
C LEU A 299 10.39 -0.41 -6.04
N ALA A 300 9.87 -1.53 -6.56
CA ALA A 300 9.51 -2.71 -5.78
C ALA A 300 10.72 -3.23 -4.97
N SER A 301 11.88 -3.38 -5.61
CA SER A 301 13.12 -3.79 -4.92
C SER A 301 13.55 -2.82 -3.82
N ALA A 302 13.40 -1.50 -4.04
CA ALA A 302 13.70 -0.49 -3.04
C ALA A 302 12.74 -0.54 -1.84
N LEU A 303 11.44 -0.68 -2.11
CA LEU A 303 10.41 -0.81 -1.09
C LEU A 303 10.59 -2.08 -0.26
N GLU A 304 10.91 -3.21 -0.87
CA GLU A 304 11.16 -4.48 -0.18
C GLU A 304 12.37 -4.39 0.77
N ARG A 305 13.42 -3.67 0.35
CA ARG A 305 14.59 -3.42 1.21
C ARG A 305 14.22 -2.51 2.39
N ALA A 306 13.55 -1.39 2.12
CA ALA A 306 13.11 -0.46 3.15
C ALA A 306 12.16 -1.12 4.16
N ALA A 307 11.23 -1.96 3.69
CA ALA A 307 10.30 -2.71 4.53
C ALA A 307 11.02 -3.65 5.50
N ARG A 308 12.06 -4.36 5.02
CA ARG A 308 12.90 -5.23 5.86
C ARG A 308 13.71 -4.44 6.88
N GLU A 309 14.28 -3.30 6.50
CA GLU A 309 15.05 -2.43 7.40
C GLU A 309 14.24 -1.94 8.59
N VAL A 310 12.93 -1.68 8.40
CA VAL A 310 12.03 -1.25 9.46
C VAL A 310 11.20 -2.38 10.08
N ALA A 311 11.47 -3.63 9.71
CA ALA A 311 10.69 -4.81 10.12
C ALA A 311 9.17 -4.63 9.96
N ALA A 312 8.74 -4.09 8.80
CA ALA A 312 7.34 -3.84 8.51
C ALA A 312 6.54 -5.14 8.50
N ALA A 313 5.49 -5.20 9.32
CA ALA A 313 4.57 -6.34 9.33
C ALA A 313 3.75 -6.38 8.03
N LYS A 314 3.65 -7.56 7.40
CA LYS A 314 2.87 -7.72 6.18
C LYS A 314 1.37 -7.68 6.49
N VAL A 315 0.62 -6.94 5.69
CA VAL A 315 -0.85 -6.94 5.76
C VAL A 315 -1.38 -8.30 5.30
N PRO A 316 -2.37 -8.90 5.99
CA PRO A 316 -2.95 -10.18 5.57
C PRO A 316 -3.58 -10.11 4.17
N SER A 317 -3.47 -11.21 3.42
CA SER A 317 -4.17 -11.39 2.15
C SER A 317 -5.68 -11.64 2.38
N LEU A 318 -6.51 -11.23 1.42
CA LEU A 318 -7.93 -11.58 1.36
C LEU A 318 -8.20 -12.93 0.67
N LEU A 319 -7.18 -13.53 0.07
CA LEU A 319 -7.18 -14.86 -0.55
C LEU A 319 -6.09 -15.75 0.03
#